data_AF-A0A100WBW4-F1
#
_entry.id   AF-A0A100WBW4-F1
#
_cell.length_a   1.000
_cell.length_b   1.000
_cell.length_c   1.000
_cell.angle_alpha   90.00
_cell.angle_beta   90.00
_cell.angle_gamma   90.00
#
_symmetry.space_group_name_H-M   'P 1'
#
loop_
_entity.id
_entity.type
_entity.pdbx_description
1 polymer ?
#
loop_
_entity_poly.entity_id
_entity_poly.type
_entity_poly.pdbx_seq_one_letter_code
_entity_poly.pdbx_strand_id
1 'polypeptide(L)'
;MGITQAEIDRRFDLHTPTDANVHRTLDVVRRDFKQLVGMVVAVSEHAPREQAIAVHHLEDALAATIGAIVRPSVERPGIGVPVPGTLGVSAGLPGIAEQLGQHLASLA
;
A
#
# COMPACT_ATOMS: atom_id res chain seq x y z
N MET A 1 6.40 -29.40 -13.47
CA MET A 1 6.28 -29.54 -12.01
C MET A 1 5.69 -28.25 -11.49
N GLY A 2 4.54 -28.30 -10.80
CA GLY A 2 3.89 -27.11 -10.24
C GLY A 2 4.54 -26.65 -8.93
N ILE A 3 4.26 -25.40 -8.55
CA ILE A 3 4.68 -24.84 -7.25
C ILE A 3 3.93 -25.61 -6.14
N THR A 4 4.68 -26.07 -5.13
CA THR A 4 4.13 -26.82 -3.99
C THR A 4 3.81 -25.91 -2.82
N GLN A 5 2.96 -26.35 -1.88
CA GLN A 5 2.66 -25.57 -0.67
C GLN A 5 3.92 -25.28 0.16
N ALA A 6 4.82 -26.25 0.29
CA ALA A 6 6.09 -26.07 1.01
C ALA A 6 6.99 -24.99 0.37
N GLU A 7 6.92 -24.85 -0.96
CA GLU A 7 7.64 -23.79 -1.67
C GLU A 7 7.00 -22.41 -1.45
N ILE A 8 5.67 -22.36 -1.39
CA ILE A 8 4.94 -21.13 -1.03
C ILE A 8 5.31 -20.69 0.39
N ASP A 9 5.31 -21.61 1.35
CA ASP A 9 5.67 -21.28 2.74
C ASP A 9 7.11 -20.76 2.83
N ARG A 10 8.07 -21.42 2.17
CA ARG A 10 9.46 -20.96 2.12
C ARG A 10 9.61 -19.55 1.54
N ARG A 11 8.86 -19.21 0.49
CA ARG A 11 8.97 -17.93 -0.23
C ARG A 11 8.28 -16.78 0.51
N PHE A 12 7.20 -17.06 1.26
CA PHE A 12 6.33 -16.05 1.86
C PHE A 12 6.51 -15.89 3.39
N ASP A 13 7.12 -16.87 4.08
CA ASP A 13 7.48 -16.75 5.50
C ASP A 13 8.82 -16.03 5.66
N LEU A 14 8.81 -14.72 5.41
CA LEU A 14 9.95 -13.83 5.64
C LEU A 14 10.03 -13.38 7.11
N HIS A 15 11.19 -12.84 7.52
CA HIS A 15 11.54 -12.41 8.88
C HIS A 15 10.38 -11.79 9.68
N THR A 16 10.21 -12.24 10.93
CA THR A 16 9.17 -11.78 11.86
C THR A 16 9.60 -10.50 12.60
N PRO A 17 8.81 -9.41 12.61
CA PRO A 17 9.10 -8.21 13.38
C PRO A 17 9.06 -8.48 14.89
N THR A 18 9.86 -7.74 15.65
CA THR A 18 9.93 -7.85 17.11
C THR A 18 8.67 -7.29 17.81
N ASP A 19 7.94 -6.37 17.17
CA ASP A 19 6.71 -5.79 17.72
C ASP A 19 5.50 -6.72 17.48
N ALA A 20 4.81 -7.10 18.55
CA ALA A 20 3.68 -8.02 18.53
C ALA A 20 2.46 -7.52 17.74
N ASN A 21 2.22 -6.21 17.70
CA ASN A 21 1.11 -5.65 16.92
C ASN A 21 1.43 -5.64 15.42
N VAL A 22 2.67 -5.31 15.05
CA VAL A 22 3.14 -5.38 13.67
C VAL A 22 3.17 -6.83 13.19
N HIS A 23 3.60 -7.76 14.06
CA HIS A 23 3.63 -9.19 13.79
C HIS A 23 2.25 -9.73 13.38
N ARG A 24 1.19 -9.49 14.17
CA ARG A 24 -0.15 -9.97 13.83
C ARG A 24 -0.64 -9.45 12.48
N THR A 25 -0.38 -8.18 12.18
CA THR A 25 -0.74 -7.58 10.89
C THR A 25 0.02 -8.25 9.75
N LEU A 26 1.33 -8.48 9.90
CA LEU A 26 2.13 -9.14 8.88
C LEU A 26 1.72 -10.60 8.66
N ASP A 27 1.32 -11.32 9.69
CA ASP A 27 0.84 -12.71 9.55
C ASP A 27 -0.46 -12.79 8.74
N VAL A 28 -1.39 -11.85 8.97
CA VAL A 28 -2.61 -11.74 8.16
C VAL A 28 -2.26 -11.47 6.71
N VAL A 29 -1.38 -10.50 6.45
CA VAL A 29 -0.94 -10.17 5.09
C VAL A 29 -0.28 -11.38 4.43
N ARG A 30 0.64 -12.07 5.10
CA ARG A 30 1.29 -13.28 4.56
C ARG A 30 0.28 -14.35 4.22
N ARG A 31 -0.66 -14.65 5.12
CA ARG A 31 -1.72 -15.64 4.90
C ARG A 31 -2.53 -15.31 3.65
N ASP A 32 -2.95 -14.05 3.51
CA ASP A 32 -3.77 -13.61 2.38
C ASP A 32 -2.99 -13.70 1.05
N PHE A 33 -1.70 -13.37 1.05
CA PHE A 33 -0.81 -13.57 -0.10
C PHE A 33 -0.58 -15.05 -0.44
N LYS A 34 -0.40 -15.93 0.55
CA LYS A 34 -0.31 -17.38 0.32
C LYS A 34 -1.59 -17.91 -0.34
N GLN A 35 -2.75 -17.41 0.08
CA GLN A 35 -4.03 -17.78 -0.54
C GLN A 35 -4.12 -17.29 -2.00
N LEU A 36 -3.68 -16.06 -2.30
CA LEU A 36 -3.59 -15.55 -3.68
C LEU A 36 -2.70 -16.42 -4.56
N VAL A 37 -1.53 -16.82 -4.07
CA VAL A 37 -0.64 -17.74 -4.79
C VAL A 37 -1.33 -19.09 -5.02
N GLY A 38 -1.98 -19.66 -3.99
CA GLY A 38 -2.74 -20.91 -4.12
C GLY A 38 -3.81 -20.83 -5.22
N MET A 39 -4.52 -19.69 -5.32
CA MET A 39 -5.48 -19.46 -6.40
C MET A 39 -4.80 -19.37 -7.77
N VAL A 40 -3.69 -18.65 -7.90
CA VAL A 40 -2.91 -18.58 -9.15
C VAL A 40 -2.52 -19.97 -9.60
N VAL A 41 -1.91 -20.77 -8.71
CA VAL A 41 -1.50 -22.15 -9.01
C VAL A 41 -2.67 -23.00 -9.50
N ALA A 42 -3.84 -22.88 -8.86
CA ALA A 42 -5.02 -23.64 -9.21
C ALA A 42 -5.61 -23.25 -10.57
N VAL A 43 -5.61 -21.95 -10.93
CA VAL A 43 -6.19 -21.48 -12.20
C VAL A 43 -5.21 -21.55 -13.37
N SER A 44 -3.91 -21.59 -13.11
CA SER A 44 -2.85 -21.57 -14.13
C SER A 44 -2.17 -22.93 -14.33
N GLU A 45 -2.85 -24.04 -14.03
CA GLU A 45 -2.27 -25.40 -14.01
C GLU A 45 -1.53 -25.75 -15.33
N HIS A 46 -2.02 -25.25 -16.46
CA HIS A 46 -1.45 -25.52 -17.79
C HIS A 46 -0.56 -24.39 -18.34
N ALA A 47 -0.26 -23.38 -17.53
CA ALA A 47 0.46 -22.17 -17.93
C ALA A 47 1.65 -21.91 -16.99
N PRO A 48 2.69 -22.77 -16.99
CA PRO A 48 3.76 -22.73 -16.00
C PRO A 48 4.62 -21.44 -16.08
N ARG A 49 4.68 -20.81 -17.26
CA ARG A 49 5.40 -19.54 -17.44
C ARG A 49 4.62 -18.38 -16.79
N GLU A 50 3.35 -18.28 -17.10
CA GLU A 50 2.43 -17.25 -16.59
C GLU A 50 2.28 -17.39 -15.07
N GLN A 51 2.22 -18.64 -14.58
CA GLN A 51 2.27 -18.95 -13.16
C GLN A 51 3.53 -18.38 -12.49
N ALA A 52 4.71 -18.62 -13.07
CA ALA A 52 5.96 -18.12 -12.50
C ALA A 52 6.01 -16.59 -12.45
N ILE A 53 5.52 -15.92 -13.51
CA ILE A 53 5.44 -14.45 -13.58
C ILE A 53 4.46 -13.91 -12.53
N ALA A 54 3.27 -14.49 -12.43
CA ALA A 54 2.25 -14.07 -11.48
C ALA A 54 2.71 -14.25 -10.02
N VAL A 55 3.36 -15.39 -9.70
CA VAL A 55 3.91 -15.62 -8.37
C VAL A 55 5.03 -14.63 -8.06
N HIS A 56 5.90 -14.33 -9.02
CA HIS A 56 6.96 -13.34 -8.82
C HIS A 56 6.39 -11.94 -8.49
N HIS A 57 5.36 -11.49 -9.23
CA HIS A 57 4.70 -10.22 -8.93
C HIS A 57 3.99 -10.20 -7.57
N LEU A 58 3.45 -11.34 -7.12
CA LEU A 58 2.88 -11.47 -5.78
C LEU A 58 3.97 -11.35 -4.68
N GLU A 59 5.18 -11.84 -4.93
CA GLU A 59 6.30 -11.64 -4.00
C GLU A 59 6.73 -10.17 -3.91
N ASP A 60 6.86 -9.50 -5.05
CA ASP A 60 7.20 -8.07 -5.10
C ASP A 60 6.14 -7.23 -4.36
N ALA A 61 4.87 -7.54 -4.59
CA ALA A 61 3.75 -6.89 -3.93
C ALA A 61 3.74 -7.16 -2.41
N LEU A 62 4.09 -8.37 -1.97
CA LEU A 62 4.25 -8.67 -0.54
C LEU A 62 5.38 -7.84 0.06
N ALA A 63 6.55 -7.80 -0.58
CA ALA A 63 7.70 -7.04 -0.10
C ALA A 63 7.38 -5.54 0.01
N ALA A 64 6.68 -4.97 -0.99
CA ALA A 64 6.21 -3.59 -0.96
C ALA A 64 5.18 -3.35 0.16
N THR A 65 4.24 -4.27 0.36
CA THR A 65 3.20 -4.18 1.40
C THR A 65 3.81 -4.23 2.80
N ILE A 66 4.71 -5.18 3.05
CA ILE A 66 5.48 -5.25 4.29
C ILE A 66 6.26 -3.94 4.47
N GLY A 67 6.94 -3.48 3.42
CA GLY A 67 7.66 -2.21 3.39
C GLY A 67 6.81 -1.02 3.84
N ALA A 68 5.59 -0.90 3.32
CA ALA A 68 4.65 0.17 3.67
C ALA A 68 4.15 0.06 5.13
N ILE A 69 3.98 -1.15 5.65
CA ILE A 69 3.56 -1.37 7.05
C ILE A 69 4.69 -1.04 8.03
N VAL A 70 5.91 -1.50 7.76
CA VAL A 70 7.06 -1.32 8.67
C VAL A 70 7.73 0.04 8.53
N ARG A 71 7.60 0.68 7.36
CA ARG A 71 8.05 2.03 7.06
C ARG A 71 6.90 2.82 6.46
N PRO A 72 5.89 3.18 7.27
CA PRO A 72 4.83 4.05 6.79
C PRO A 72 5.50 5.34 6.33
N SER A 73 5.25 5.73 5.07
CA SER A 73 5.68 7.04 4.58
C SER A 73 5.10 8.08 5.52
N VAL A 74 5.97 8.77 6.25
CA VAL A 74 5.61 10.05 6.85
C VAL A 74 5.27 10.92 5.65
N GLU A 75 3.97 11.15 5.39
CA GLU A 75 3.58 12.32 4.61
C GLU A 75 4.28 13.49 5.26
N ARG A 76 5.30 14.06 4.62
CA ARG A 76 5.87 15.31 5.10
C ARG A 76 4.74 16.33 5.05
N PRO A 77 4.32 16.93 6.17
CA PRO A 77 3.55 18.16 6.10
C PRO A 77 4.49 19.21 5.50
N GLY A 78 4.32 19.47 4.20
CA GLY A 78 5.08 20.47 3.45
C GLY A 78 6.35 19.93 2.78
N ILE A 79 6.27 19.63 1.49
CA ILE A 79 7.16 20.13 0.44
C ILE A 79 6.34 20.03 -0.85
N GLY A 80 5.95 21.19 -1.39
CA GLY A 80 5.30 21.29 -2.69
C GLY A 80 6.23 20.75 -3.78
N VAL A 81 5.83 19.64 -4.38
CA VAL A 81 6.34 19.27 -5.71
C VAL A 81 5.43 19.96 -6.72
N PRO A 82 5.93 20.92 -7.52
CA PRO A 82 5.11 21.50 -8.57
C PRO A 82 4.88 20.45 -9.65
N VAL A 83 3.65 19.97 -9.75
CA VAL A 83 3.18 19.20 -10.91
C VAL A 83 3.16 20.16 -12.11
N PRO A 84 3.84 19.88 -13.23
CA PRO A 84 3.73 20.71 -14.42
C PRO A 84 2.32 20.55 -14.98
N GLY A 85 1.46 21.55 -14.76
CA GLY A 85 0.09 21.59 -15.27
C GLY A 85 -1.00 21.90 -14.24
N THR A 86 -0.72 21.90 -12.94
CA THR A 86 -1.69 22.38 -11.94
C THR A 86 -1.47 23.86 -11.66
N LEU A 87 -2.31 24.71 -12.24
CA LEU A 87 -2.47 26.09 -11.79
C LEU A 87 -2.69 26.10 -10.27
N GLY A 88 -1.88 26.90 -9.60
CA GLY A 88 -1.67 26.85 -8.16
C GLY A 88 -2.96 27.00 -7.35
N VAL A 89 -3.02 26.23 -6.27
CA VAL A 89 -3.78 26.60 -5.09
C VAL A 89 -2.80 26.66 -3.93
N SER A 90 -2.09 27.78 -3.85
CA SER A 90 -1.58 28.28 -2.58
C SER A 90 -2.79 28.76 -1.78
N ALA A 91 -3.21 28.00 -0.78
CA ALA A 91 -4.25 28.43 0.15
C ALA A 91 -3.87 28.14 1.60
N GLY A 92 -2.74 28.71 2.01
CA GLY A 92 -2.72 29.42 3.28
C GLY A 92 -3.19 30.85 3.01
N LEU A 93 -4.49 31.09 3.06
CA LEU A 93 -5.08 32.43 3.00
C LEU A 93 -6.00 32.61 4.21
N PRO A 94 -5.55 33.29 5.29
CA PRO A 94 -6.40 33.59 6.45
C PRO A 94 -7.45 34.70 6.17
N GLY A 95 -7.72 35.05 4.90
CA GLY A 95 -8.58 36.20 4.57
C GLY A 95 -10.05 35.88 4.29
N ILE A 96 -10.39 34.66 3.85
CA ILE A 96 -11.75 34.39 3.32
C ILE A 96 -12.77 34.19 4.47
N ALA A 97 -12.34 33.55 5.56
CA ALA A 97 -13.20 33.35 6.73
C ALA A 97 -13.53 34.68 7.44
N GLU A 98 -12.58 35.62 7.47
CA GLU A 98 -12.77 36.94 8.08
C GLU A 98 -13.67 37.83 7.21
N GLN A 99 -13.53 37.77 5.89
CA GLN A 99 -14.34 38.56 4.96
C GLN A 99 -15.80 38.07 4.87
N LEU A 100 -16.06 36.77 5.03
CA LEU A 100 -17.41 36.22 5.16
C LEU A 100 -18.07 36.58 6.50
N GLY A 101 -17.30 36.63 7.58
CA GLY A 101 -17.79 37.08 8.89
C GLY A 101 -18.25 38.54 8.89
N GLN A 102 -17.48 39.43 8.25
CA GLN A 102 -17.85 40.85 8.15
C GLN A 102 -19.08 41.10 7.28
N HIS A 103 -19.28 40.30 6.22
CA HIS A 103 -20.44 40.51 5.34
C HIS A 103 -21.76 40.02 5.96
N LEU A 104 -21.72 38.93 6.74
CA LEU A 104 -22.88 38.45 7.50
C LEU A 104 -23.22 39.39 8.66
N ALA A 105 -22.23 40.00 9.31
CA ALA A 105 -22.44 41.00 10.35
C ALA A 105 -23.04 42.32 9.82
N SER A 106 -22.85 42.64 8.53
CA SER A 106 -23.47 43.83 7.90
C SER A 106 -24.93 43.63 7.46
N LEU A 107 -25.44 42.39 7.53
CA LEU A 107 -26.81 42.02 7.15
C LEU A 107 -27.72 41.74 8.36
N ALA A 108 -27.20 41.90 9.58
CA ALA A 108 -27.95 41.89 10.84
C ALA A 108 -28.13 43.32 11.35
#